data_AF-A0A2S5R9U2-F1
#
_entry.id   AF-A0A2S5R9U2-F1
#
_cell.length_a   1.000
_cell.length_b   1.000
_cell.length_c   1.000
_cell.angle_alpha   90.00
_cell.angle_beta   90.00
_cell.angle_gamma   90.00
#
_symmetry.space_group_name_H-M   'P 1'
#
loop_
_entity.id
_entity.type
_entity.pdbx_description
1 polymer ?
#
loop_
_entity_poly.entity_id
_entity_poly.type
_entity_poly.pdbx_seq_one_letter_code
_entity_poly.pdbx_strand_id
1 'polypeptide(L)'
;MFKLFSFTACALILGIGLIYAFFIDYWYVDPVKDGWKIAYPRLYNINVIMSFWSVQTNVLVLLWFGFALFKHNQEQKSKFTNIVSQTNITVYITVTMFLFWGAIVGNMLGQSMYDFKNNTTSDVVVTVLTHLFTPLLMIVYYVLNIGHHRVYWRWSWTIFIYPILYCIFSYVRAEILKADGIRPGYFIYAYPFLNFDQPLFGTSLALSNFVTIFGLASLMGVLCAAFSLLNNLFYKHNLKKGKLVLTTNQCQCLNCACQHCACLSQKRV
;
A
#
# COMPACT_ATOMS: atom_id res chain seq x y z
N MET A 1 -9.59 -20.42 6.06
CA MET A 1 -8.99 -20.92 4.79
C MET A 1 -8.46 -19.79 3.92
N PHE A 2 -9.28 -18.83 3.46
CA PHE A 2 -8.81 -17.74 2.59
C PHE A 2 -7.62 -16.95 3.17
N LYS A 3 -7.66 -16.53 4.44
CA LYS A 3 -6.54 -15.84 5.11
C LYS A 3 -5.21 -16.62 5.08
N LEU A 4 -5.28 -17.93 5.33
CA LEU A 4 -4.10 -18.80 5.31
C LEU A 4 -3.53 -18.88 3.89
N PHE A 5 -4.41 -19.10 2.90
CA PHE A 5 -4.02 -19.09 1.50
C PHE A 5 -3.38 -17.76 1.09
N SER A 6 -4.01 -16.62 1.37
CA SER A 6 -3.50 -15.30 1.05
C SER A 6 -2.17 -15.02 1.73
N PHE A 7 -2.04 -15.33 3.02
CA PHE A 7 -0.78 -15.18 3.75
C PHE A 7 0.33 -16.02 3.12
N THR A 8 0.09 -17.32 2.91
CA THR A 8 1.09 -18.22 2.32
C THR A 8 1.47 -17.78 0.90
N ALA A 9 0.50 -17.40 0.07
CA ALA A 9 0.75 -16.89 -1.27
C ALA A 9 1.61 -15.62 -1.23
N CYS A 10 1.23 -14.62 -0.43
CA CYS A 10 2.02 -13.39 -0.28
C CYS A 10 3.43 -13.67 0.28
N ALA A 11 3.56 -14.56 1.26
CA ALA A 11 4.83 -14.92 1.86
C ALA A 11 5.77 -15.58 0.84
N LEU A 12 5.26 -16.51 0.04
CA LEU A 12 6.03 -17.17 -1.02
C LEU A 12 6.41 -16.19 -2.13
N ILE A 13 5.44 -15.39 -2.62
CA ILE A 13 5.68 -14.39 -3.68
C ILE A 13 6.78 -13.40 -3.24
N LEU A 14 6.67 -12.84 -2.03
CA LEU A 14 7.63 -11.85 -1.54
C LEU A 14 8.95 -12.49 -1.14
N GLY A 15 8.94 -13.66 -0.52
CA GLY A 15 10.16 -14.39 -0.17
C GLY A 15 10.98 -14.72 -1.41
N ILE A 16 10.35 -15.28 -2.44
CA ILE A 16 10.99 -15.57 -3.73
C ILE A 16 11.47 -14.27 -4.37
N GLY A 17 10.62 -13.25 -4.47
CA GLY A 17 10.99 -11.98 -5.09
C GLY A 17 12.20 -11.31 -4.41
N LEU A 18 12.24 -11.28 -3.08
CA LEU A 18 13.36 -10.70 -2.33
C LEU A 18 14.63 -11.55 -2.48
N ILE A 19 14.53 -12.88 -2.48
CA ILE A 19 15.70 -13.74 -2.71
C ILE A 19 16.31 -13.48 -4.09
N TYR A 20 15.47 -13.45 -5.13
CA TYR A 20 15.93 -13.18 -6.49
C TYR A 20 16.53 -11.78 -6.60
N ALA A 21 15.84 -10.77 -6.09
CA ALA A 21 16.28 -9.39 -6.17
C ALA A 21 17.58 -9.12 -5.38
N PHE A 22 17.80 -9.78 -4.24
CA PHE A 22 18.98 -9.56 -3.40
C PHE A 22 20.20 -10.41 -3.79
N PHE A 23 19.98 -11.64 -4.25
CA PHE A 23 21.05 -12.63 -4.37
C PHE A 23 21.28 -13.17 -5.77
N ILE A 24 20.30 -13.06 -6.69
CA ILE A 24 20.37 -13.73 -8.01
C ILE A 24 20.49 -12.68 -9.12
N ASP A 25 19.45 -11.87 -9.33
CA ASP A 25 19.32 -11.05 -10.55
C ASP A 25 19.80 -9.60 -10.39
N TYR A 26 20.04 -9.14 -9.15
CA TYR A 26 20.58 -7.79 -8.85
C TYR A 26 19.91 -6.65 -9.67
N TRP A 27 18.58 -6.60 -9.64
CA TRP A 27 17.72 -5.83 -10.56
C TRP A 27 18.09 -4.36 -10.82
N TYR A 28 18.78 -3.70 -9.90
CA TYR A 28 19.04 -2.26 -9.96
C TYR A 28 20.51 -1.88 -9.95
N VAL A 29 21.40 -2.78 -9.52
CA VAL A 29 22.82 -2.48 -9.32
C VAL A 29 23.62 -3.72 -9.70
N ASP A 30 24.29 -3.68 -10.84
CA ASP A 30 25.11 -4.80 -11.30
C ASP A 30 26.45 -4.79 -10.53
N PRO A 31 26.73 -5.77 -9.66
CA PRO A 31 27.94 -5.78 -8.85
C PRO A 31 29.23 -5.85 -9.68
N VAL A 32 29.15 -6.38 -10.90
CA VAL A 32 30.28 -6.54 -11.81
C VAL A 32 30.54 -5.25 -12.59
N LYS A 33 29.47 -4.59 -13.08
CA LYS A 33 29.61 -3.35 -13.88
C LYS A 33 29.73 -2.08 -13.04
N ASP A 34 29.06 -2.04 -11.89
CA ASP A 34 28.99 -0.86 -11.02
C ASP A 34 29.85 -0.98 -9.75
N GLY A 35 30.47 -2.13 -9.49
CA GLY A 35 31.26 -2.39 -8.28
C GLY A 35 32.46 -1.46 -8.07
N TRP A 36 32.97 -0.83 -9.13
CA TRP A 36 34.04 0.18 -9.03
C TRP A 36 33.52 1.59 -8.72
N LYS A 37 32.22 1.85 -8.90
CA LYS A 37 31.57 3.15 -8.65
C LYS A 37 30.82 3.19 -7.32
N ILE A 38 30.44 2.03 -6.79
CA ILE A 38 29.65 1.91 -5.57
C ILE A 38 30.38 0.96 -4.62
N ALA A 39 30.90 1.49 -3.52
CA ALA A 39 31.39 0.66 -2.44
C ALA A 39 30.22 -0.18 -1.89
N TYR A 40 30.37 -1.51 -1.88
CA TYR A 40 29.35 -2.47 -1.43
C TYR A 40 28.07 -2.52 -2.30
N PRO A 41 28.17 -2.93 -3.58
CA PRO A 41 27.04 -2.90 -4.53
C PRO A 41 25.83 -3.74 -4.08
N ARG A 42 26.05 -4.84 -3.35
CA ARG A 42 24.97 -5.67 -2.80
C ARG A 42 24.15 -4.96 -1.72
N LEU A 43 24.81 -4.24 -0.82
CA LEU A 43 24.14 -3.48 0.23
C LEU A 43 23.37 -2.31 -0.37
N TYR A 44 23.95 -1.64 -1.37
CA TYR A 44 23.28 -0.59 -2.11
C TYR A 44 22.05 -1.13 -2.86
N ASN A 45 22.14 -2.29 -3.51
CA ASN A 45 20.99 -2.92 -4.17
C ASN A 45 19.83 -3.19 -3.18
N ILE A 46 20.13 -3.73 -1.99
CA ILE A 46 19.11 -3.91 -0.93
C ILE A 46 18.49 -2.56 -0.55
N ASN A 47 19.31 -1.53 -0.35
CA ASN A 47 18.85 -0.19 -0.02
C ASN A 47 17.94 0.40 -1.10
N VAL A 48 18.26 0.18 -2.38
CA VAL A 48 17.44 0.59 -3.53
C VAL A 48 16.11 -0.18 -3.55
N ILE A 49 16.13 -1.50 -3.43
CA ILE A 49 14.91 -2.33 -3.44
C ILE A 49 13.96 -1.92 -2.32
N MET A 50 14.48 -1.75 -1.10
CA MET A 50 13.68 -1.34 0.06
C MET A 50 13.18 0.11 -0.05
N SER A 51 13.75 0.91 -0.95
CA SER A 51 13.29 2.27 -1.20
C SER A 51 12.02 2.35 -2.03
N PHE A 52 11.64 1.29 -2.76
CA PHE A 52 10.42 1.30 -3.57
C PHE A 52 9.16 1.19 -2.72
N TRP A 53 8.25 2.15 -2.89
CA TRP A 53 6.89 2.13 -2.32
C TRP A 53 6.19 0.80 -2.55
N SER A 54 6.31 0.23 -3.77
CA SER A 54 5.67 -1.05 -4.10
C SER A 54 6.17 -2.21 -3.24
N VAL A 55 7.47 -2.26 -2.94
CA VAL A 55 8.04 -3.27 -2.04
C VAL A 55 7.47 -3.08 -0.63
N GLN A 56 7.47 -1.85 -0.12
CA GLN A 56 6.98 -1.55 1.21
C GLN A 56 5.48 -1.86 1.38
N THR A 57 4.64 -1.52 0.40
CA THR A 57 3.20 -1.80 0.47
C THR A 57 2.87 -3.29 0.33
N ASN A 58 3.64 -4.03 -0.47
CA ASN A 58 3.54 -5.48 -0.50
C ASN A 58 3.92 -6.12 0.85
N VAL A 59 4.99 -5.64 1.49
CA VAL A 59 5.36 -6.06 2.86
C VAL A 59 4.26 -5.73 3.86
N LEU A 60 3.62 -4.55 3.76
CA LEU A 60 2.46 -4.21 4.60
C LEU A 60 1.29 -5.18 4.41
N VAL A 61 0.99 -5.61 3.17
CA VAL A 61 -0.04 -6.62 2.89
C VAL A 61 0.31 -7.97 3.53
N LEU A 62 1.56 -8.42 3.40
CA LEU A 62 2.04 -9.64 4.04
C LEU A 62 1.89 -9.59 5.56
N LEU A 63 2.35 -8.50 6.17
CA LEU A 63 2.23 -8.29 7.62
C LEU A 63 0.75 -8.29 8.03
N TRP A 64 -0.10 -7.59 7.27
CA TRP A 64 -1.53 -7.52 7.55
C TRP A 64 -2.17 -8.91 7.54
N PHE A 65 -1.95 -9.71 6.50
CA PHE A 65 -2.44 -11.09 6.44
C PHE A 65 -1.85 -11.97 7.54
N GLY A 66 -0.58 -11.79 7.90
CA GLY A 66 0.07 -12.50 9.00
C GLY A 66 -0.61 -12.22 10.34
N PHE A 67 -0.82 -10.94 10.67
CA PHE A 67 -1.54 -10.58 11.89
C PHE A 67 -3.01 -11.03 11.87
N ALA A 68 -3.70 -10.92 10.73
CA ALA A 68 -5.08 -11.38 10.58
C ALA A 68 -5.21 -12.92 10.70
N LEU A 69 -4.17 -13.66 10.36
CA LEU A 69 -4.10 -15.12 10.50
C LEU A 69 -3.77 -15.53 11.94
N PHE A 70 -2.61 -15.10 12.47
CA PHE A 70 -2.12 -15.54 13.78
C PHE A 70 -2.89 -14.92 14.95
N LYS A 71 -3.48 -13.73 14.77
CA LYS A 71 -4.32 -13.06 15.77
C LYS A 71 -5.76 -12.91 15.30
N HIS A 72 -6.32 -13.92 14.61
CA HIS A 72 -7.66 -13.89 14.05
C HIS A 72 -8.76 -13.47 15.05
N ASN A 73 -8.66 -13.87 16.33
CA ASN A 73 -9.60 -13.49 17.39
C ASN A 73 -9.57 -12.00 17.78
N GLN A 74 -8.53 -11.28 17.37
CA GLN A 74 -8.31 -9.85 17.63
C GLN A 74 -8.52 -8.99 16.38
N GLU A 75 -8.95 -9.58 15.26
CA GLU A 75 -9.32 -8.80 14.10
C GLU A 75 -10.41 -7.79 14.47
N GLN A 76 -10.29 -6.57 13.95
CA GLN A 76 -11.19 -5.44 14.25
C GLN A 76 -11.11 -4.91 15.68
N LYS A 77 -10.37 -5.57 16.57
CA LYS A 77 -10.08 -5.11 17.94
C LYS A 77 -8.66 -4.55 18.06
N SER A 78 -7.72 -5.03 17.24
CA SER A 78 -6.33 -4.55 17.26
C SER A 78 -6.17 -3.21 16.52
N LYS A 79 -5.11 -2.46 16.86
CA LYS A 79 -4.78 -1.19 16.19
C LYS A 79 -4.35 -1.37 14.73
N PHE A 80 -3.84 -2.55 14.34
CA PHE A 80 -3.24 -2.82 13.03
C PHE A 80 -4.12 -3.66 12.08
N THR A 81 -5.08 -4.42 12.63
CA THR A 81 -5.97 -5.29 11.84
C THR A 81 -7.44 -4.85 11.98
N ASN A 82 -7.67 -3.54 12.04
CA ASN A 82 -9.01 -2.95 12.04
C ASN A 82 -9.40 -2.45 10.65
N ILE A 83 -10.68 -2.14 10.48
CA ILE A 83 -11.25 -1.72 9.19
C ILE A 83 -10.55 -0.48 8.62
N VAL A 84 -10.11 0.46 9.46
CA VAL A 84 -9.38 1.66 8.99
C VAL A 84 -8.03 1.27 8.39
N SER A 85 -7.23 0.49 9.13
CA SER A 85 -5.93 -0.02 8.64
C SER A 85 -6.08 -0.88 7.40
N GLN A 86 -7.12 -1.73 7.35
CA GLN A 86 -7.43 -2.56 6.20
C GLN A 86 -7.78 -1.71 4.98
N THR A 87 -8.66 -0.69 5.13
CA THR A 87 -8.97 0.26 4.05
C THR A 87 -7.72 0.99 3.57
N ASN A 88 -6.88 1.50 4.47
CA ASN A 88 -5.66 2.22 4.09
C ASN A 88 -4.70 1.33 3.29
N ILE A 89 -4.42 0.11 3.77
CA ILE A 89 -3.53 -0.83 3.08
C ILE A 89 -4.11 -1.25 1.73
N THR A 90 -5.41 -1.50 1.64
CA THR A 90 -6.09 -1.78 0.37
C THR A 90 -5.91 -0.62 -0.61
N VAL A 91 -6.06 0.63 -0.18
CA VAL A 91 -5.83 1.78 -1.06
C VAL A 91 -4.36 1.88 -1.47
N TYR A 92 -3.41 1.73 -0.55
CA TYR A 92 -1.98 1.81 -0.86
C TYR A 92 -1.56 0.79 -1.92
N ILE A 93 -2.00 -0.45 -1.78
CA ILE A 93 -1.67 -1.51 -2.73
C ILE A 93 -2.45 -1.35 -4.05
N THR A 94 -3.65 -0.78 -4.03
CA THR A 94 -4.41 -0.45 -5.25
C THR A 94 -3.74 0.68 -6.04
N VAL A 95 -3.28 1.74 -5.37
CA VAL A 95 -2.50 2.81 -6.01
C VAL A 95 -1.22 2.25 -6.61
N THR A 96 -0.54 1.36 -5.89
CA THR A 96 0.66 0.66 -6.39
C THR A 96 0.36 -0.07 -7.70
N MET A 97 -0.72 -0.85 -7.75
CA MET A 97 -1.16 -1.56 -8.96
C MET A 97 -1.47 -0.60 -10.11
N PHE A 98 -2.20 0.49 -9.87
CA PHE A 98 -2.57 1.45 -10.91
C PHE A 98 -1.38 2.24 -11.45
N LEU A 99 -0.47 2.70 -10.58
CA LEU A 99 0.73 3.40 -11.02
C LEU A 99 1.65 2.45 -11.81
N PHE A 100 1.81 1.20 -11.37
CA PHE A 100 2.65 0.26 -12.09
C PHE A 100 2.08 -0.07 -13.48
N TRP A 101 0.84 -0.53 -13.55
CA TRP A 101 0.26 -0.98 -14.82
C TRP A 101 -0.14 0.18 -15.75
N GLY A 102 -0.58 1.31 -15.20
CA GLY A 102 -0.95 2.49 -15.98
C GLY A 102 0.26 3.35 -16.34
N ALA A 103 0.96 3.88 -15.33
CA ALA A 103 2.01 4.87 -15.57
C ALA A 103 3.31 4.24 -16.09
N ILE A 104 3.75 3.11 -15.52
CA ILE A 104 5.03 2.49 -15.87
C ILE A 104 4.88 1.60 -17.12
N VAL A 105 3.96 0.63 -17.10
CA VAL A 105 3.76 -0.32 -18.21
C VAL A 105 2.98 0.31 -19.36
N GLY A 106 1.85 0.94 -19.06
CA GLY A 106 0.98 1.57 -20.05
C GLY A 106 1.54 2.86 -20.66
N ASN A 107 2.72 3.32 -20.20
CA ASN A 107 3.39 4.53 -20.67
C ASN A 107 2.50 5.80 -20.62
N MET A 108 1.55 5.88 -19.68
CA MET A 108 0.63 7.02 -19.59
C MET A 108 1.34 8.36 -19.32
N LEU A 109 2.58 8.32 -18.83
CA LEU A 109 3.42 9.48 -18.59
C LEU A 109 4.41 9.78 -19.72
N GLY A 110 4.35 9.04 -20.84
CA GLY A 110 5.25 9.23 -21.99
C GLY A 110 6.69 8.75 -21.77
N GLN A 111 7.00 8.15 -20.61
CA GLN A 111 8.26 7.48 -20.30
C GLN A 111 7.97 6.06 -19.79
N SER A 112 7.93 5.06 -20.68
CA SER A 112 7.86 3.66 -20.25
C SER A 112 9.18 3.31 -19.59
N MET A 113 9.13 2.95 -18.32
CA MET A 113 10.32 2.56 -17.54
C MET A 113 10.45 1.05 -17.40
N TYR A 114 9.53 0.27 -17.99
CA TYR A 114 9.57 -1.19 -17.92
C TYR A 114 9.47 -1.81 -19.30
N ASP A 115 10.55 -2.49 -19.69
CA ASP A 115 10.64 -3.20 -20.96
C ASP A 115 10.51 -4.72 -20.73
N PHE A 116 9.33 -5.26 -21.03
CA PHE A 116 9.09 -6.70 -20.93
C PHE A 116 9.99 -7.54 -21.84
N LYS A 117 10.53 -6.96 -22.92
CA LYS A 117 11.31 -7.71 -23.91
C LYS A 117 12.74 -8.00 -23.44
N ASN A 118 13.29 -7.14 -22.61
CA ASN A 118 14.67 -7.23 -22.13
C ASN A 118 14.79 -7.80 -20.70
N ASN A 119 13.65 -7.98 -20.01
CA ASN A 119 13.61 -8.58 -18.69
C ASN A 119 13.61 -10.11 -18.76
N THR A 120 14.20 -10.75 -17.75
CA THR A 120 14.20 -12.21 -17.66
C THR A 120 12.78 -12.72 -17.37
N THR A 121 12.53 -14.01 -17.67
CA THR A 121 11.24 -14.61 -17.34
C THR A 121 10.94 -14.56 -15.83
N SER A 122 11.95 -14.69 -14.97
CA SER A 122 11.80 -14.54 -13.52
C SER A 122 11.35 -13.13 -13.15
N ASP A 123 11.96 -12.09 -13.73
CA ASP A 123 11.60 -10.69 -13.44
C ASP A 123 10.15 -10.39 -13.82
N VAL A 124 9.72 -10.87 -14.99
CA VAL A 124 8.34 -10.70 -15.45
C VAL A 124 7.36 -11.41 -14.51
N VAL A 125 7.66 -12.65 -14.11
CA VAL A 125 6.80 -13.42 -13.20
C VAL A 125 6.71 -12.73 -11.84
N VAL A 126 7.82 -12.36 -11.22
CA VAL A 126 7.81 -11.69 -9.91
C VAL A 126 7.09 -10.34 -10.00
N THR A 127 7.30 -9.60 -11.09
CA THR A 127 6.61 -8.33 -11.34
C THR A 127 5.11 -8.51 -11.37
N VAL A 128 4.60 -9.48 -12.13
CA VAL A 128 3.16 -9.78 -12.20
C VAL A 128 2.63 -10.22 -10.83
N LEU A 129 3.36 -11.07 -10.11
CA LEU A 129 2.93 -11.56 -8.79
C LEU A 129 2.84 -10.43 -7.74
N THR A 130 3.80 -9.49 -7.76
CA THR A 130 3.90 -8.40 -6.78
C THR A 130 3.07 -7.17 -7.13
N HIS A 131 2.85 -6.89 -8.42
CA HIS A 131 2.13 -5.69 -8.88
C HIS A 131 0.73 -5.98 -9.40
N LEU A 132 0.32 -7.24 -9.51
CA LEU A 132 -1.06 -7.63 -9.88
C LEU A 132 -1.68 -8.57 -8.85
N PHE A 133 -1.09 -9.75 -8.63
CA PHE A 133 -1.73 -10.77 -7.78
C PHE A 133 -1.83 -10.36 -6.31
N THR A 134 -0.76 -9.86 -5.71
CA THR A 134 -0.79 -9.41 -4.30
C THR A 134 -1.81 -8.28 -4.05
N PRO A 135 -1.85 -7.20 -4.87
CA PRO A 135 -2.93 -6.23 -4.81
C PRO A 135 -4.33 -6.84 -4.93
N LEU A 136 -4.55 -7.73 -5.90
CA LEU A 136 -5.85 -8.38 -6.10
C LEU A 136 -6.27 -9.23 -4.90
N LEU A 137 -5.34 -9.96 -4.27
CA LEU A 137 -5.63 -10.72 -3.05
C LEU A 137 -6.13 -9.82 -1.92
N MET A 138 -5.49 -8.66 -1.71
CA MET A 138 -5.92 -7.70 -0.69
C MET A 138 -7.27 -7.05 -1.04
N ILE A 139 -7.50 -6.70 -2.29
CA ILE A 139 -8.78 -6.13 -2.76
C ILE A 139 -9.91 -7.15 -2.60
N VAL A 140 -9.71 -8.40 -3.03
CA VAL A 140 -10.68 -9.48 -2.86
C VAL A 140 -10.93 -9.72 -1.37
N TYR A 141 -9.89 -9.74 -0.54
CA TYR A 141 -10.06 -9.84 0.91
C TYR A 141 -10.94 -8.72 1.47
N TYR A 142 -10.69 -7.48 1.04
CA TYR A 142 -11.48 -6.32 1.46
C TYR A 142 -12.95 -6.47 1.07
N VAL A 143 -13.23 -6.85 -0.18
CA VAL A 143 -14.59 -7.06 -0.69
C VAL A 143 -15.31 -8.18 0.06
N LEU A 144 -14.62 -9.29 0.36
CA LEU A 144 -15.21 -10.40 1.10
C LEU A 144 -15.57 -10.04 2.55
N ASN A 145 -14.91 -9.05 3.14
CA ASN A 145 -15.13 -8.62 4.53
C ASN A 145 -15.92 -7.29 4.63
N ILE A 146 -16.53 -6.87 3.53
CA ILE A 146 -17.19 -5.58 3.44
C ILE A 146 -18.48 -5.53 4.26
N GLY A 147 -18.74 -4.39 4.90
CA GLY A 147 -20.00 -4.13 5.56
C GLY A 147 -20.21 -4.89 6.88
N HIS A 148 -19.17 -5.48 7.47
CA HIS A 148 -19.21 -6.00 8.84
C HIS A 148 -18.95 -4.91 9.88
N HIS A 149 -18.16 -3.90 9.52
CA HIS A 149 -17.82 -2.76 10.39
C HIS A 149 -18.01 -1.45 9.64
N ARG A 150 -18.45 -0.40 10.33
CA ARG A 150 -18.57 0.93 9.75
C ARG A 150 -17.19 1.61 9.66
N VAL A 151 -16.89 2.17 8.49
CA VAL A 151 -15.74 3.08 8.33
C VAL A 151 -16.20 4.49 8.67
N TYR A 152 -15.52 5.13 9.62
CA TYR A 152 -15.83 6.51 10.02
C TYR A 152 -14.93 7.48 9.26
N TRP A 153 -15.54 8.45 8.55
CA TRP A 153 -14.84 9.47 7.77
C TRP A 153 -13.81 10.28 8.57
N ARG A 154 -14.03 10.46 9.89
CA ARG A 154 -13.06 11.12 10.77
C ARG A 154 -11.67 10.46 10.79
N TRP A 155 -11.56 9.22 10.32
CA TRP A 155 -10.30 8.49 10.24
C TRP A 155 -9.71 8.46 8.84
N SER A 156 -10.38 9.01 7.82
CA SER A 156 -9.90 8.96 6.44
C SER A 156 -8.61 9.75 6.22
N TRP A 157 -8.32 10.75 7.05
CA TRP A 157 -7.03 11.45 7.00
C TRP A 157 -5.83 10.53 7.30
N THR A 158 -6.05 9.42 8.03
CA THR A 158 -4.97 8.48 8.37
C THR A 158 -4.34 7.83 7.14
N ILE A 159 -5.02 7.87 6.00
CA ILE A 159 -4.48 7.39 4.74
C ILE A 159 -3.24 8.17 4.30
N PHE A 160 -3.10 9.42 4.71
CA PHE A 160 -1.97 10.26 4.34
C PHE A 160 -0.74 10.06 5.23
N ILE A 161 -0.86 9.38 6.38
CA ILE A 161 0.26 9.17 7.32
C ILE A 161 1.41 8.44 6.62
N TYR A 162 1.15 7.28 6.03
CA TYR A 162 2.21 6.47 5.43
C TYR A 162 2.87 7.13 4.20
N PRO A 163 2.12 7.73 3.25
CA PRO A 163 2.71 8.53 2.17
C PRO A 163 3.60 9.67 2.65
N ILE A 164 3.16 10.43 3.67
CA ILE A 164 3.96 11.55 4.21
C ILE A 164 5.28 11.02 4.79
N LEU A 165 5.21 9.96 5.59
CA LEU A 165 6.41 9.31 6.14
C LEU A 165 7.34 8.78 5.04
N TYR A 166 6.76 8.24 3.97
CA TYR A 166 7.52 7.75 2.83
C TYR A 166 8.20 8.87 2.03
N CYS A 167 7.55 10.03 1.86
CA CYS A 167 8.19 11.22 1.27
C CYS A 167 9.38 11.69 2.11
N ILE A 168 9.21 11.76 3.43
CA ILE A 168 10.29 12.10 4.37
C ILE A 168 11.43 11.09 4.24
N PHE A 169 11.13 9.79 4.29
CA PHE A 169 12.11 8.72 4.12
C PHE A 169 12.87 8.85 2.80
N SER A 170 12.15 9.08 1.69
CA SER A 170 12.75 9.21 0.35
C SER A 170 13.70 10.40 0.26
N TYR A 171 13.30 11.55 0.82
CA TYR A 171 14.13 12.75 0.86
C TYR A 171 15.38 12.55 1.74
N VAL A 172 15.22 12.06 2.97
CA VAL A 172 16.35 11.82 3.88
C VAL A 172 17.32 10.81 3.28
N ARG A 173 16.83 9.73 2.69
CA ARG A 173 17.66 8.74 1.99
C ARG A 173 18.45 9.38 0.86
N ALA A 174 17.82 10.23 0.04
CA ALA A 174 18.48 10.91 -1.06
C ALA A 174 19.63 11.81 -0.58
N GLU A 175 19.40 12.60 0.48
CA GLU A 175 20.43 13.48 1.06
C GLU A 175 21.62 12.71 1.62
N ILE A 176 21.38 11.57 2.30
CA ILE A 176 22.46 10.68 2.78
C ILE A 176 23.29 10.16 1.60
N LEU A 177 22.64 9.64 0.55
CA LEU A 177 23.35 9.11 -0.62
C LEU A 177 24.17 10.17 -1.35
N LYS A 178 23.65 11.40 -1.46
CA LYS A 178 24.40 12.53 -2.04
C LYS A 178 25.60 12.90 -1.19
N ALA A 179 25.47 12.91 0.14
CA ALA A 179 26.56 13.18 1.07
C ALA A 179 27.70 12.14 0.95
N ASP A 180 27.34 10.88 0.68
CA ASP A 180 28.27 9.79 0.39
C ASP A 180 28.86 9.84 -1.04
N GLY A 181 28.53 10.87 -1.82
CA GLY A 181 29.07 11.09 -3.16
C GLY A 181 28.44 10.22 -4.27
N ILE A 182 27.30 9.57 -4.00
CA ILE A 182 26.55 8.84 -5.04
C ILE A 182 26.03 9.83 -6.07
N ARG A 183 26.43 9.64 -7.33
CA ARG A 183 26.17 10.60 -8.41
C ARG A 183 24.75 10.48 -8.99
N PRO A 184 24.23 11.57 -9.58
CA PRO A 184 22.99 11.53 -10.38
C PRO A 184 23.08 10.47 -11.48
N GLY A 185 22.01 9.67 -11.64
CA GLY A 185 21.96 8.51 -12.54
C GLY A 185 21.95 7.16 -11.83
N TYR A 186 22.25 7.14 -10.53
CA TYR A 186 21.96 6.02 -9.64
C TYR A 186 20.63 6.25 -8.93
N PHE A 187 19.99 5.21 -8.39
CA PHE A 187 18.67 5.24 -7.70
C PHE A 187 18.72 6.05 -6.38
N ILE A 188 19.03 7.34 -6.46
CA ILE A 188 18.98 8.34 -5.37
C ILE A 188 17.53 8.50 -4.93
N TYR A 189 16.62 8.63 -5.90
CA TYR A 189 15.19 8.49 -5.71
C TYR A 189 14.72 7.22 -6.42
N ALA A 190 13.84 6.45 -5.77
CA ALA A 190 13.24 5.25 -6.35
C ALA A 190 12.31 5.59 -7.53
N TYR A 191 11.72 6.79 -7.51
CA TYR A 191 10.78 7.24 -8.52
C TYR A 191 11.13 8.65 -9.00
N PRO A 192 11.02 8.92 -10.32
CA PRO A 192 11.22 10.26 -10.86
C PRO A 192 10.24 11.28 -10.28
N PHE A 193 9.02 10.87 -9.99
CA PHE A 193 7.98 11.72 -9.42
C PHE A 193 8.20 12.07 -7.93
N LEU A 194 9.26 11.53 -7.31
CA LEU A 194 9.76 11.91 -5.99
C LEU A 194 11.13 12.58 -6.08
N ASN A 195 11.63 12.85 -7.28
CA ASN A 195 12.88 13.55 -7.45
C ASN A 195 12.67 15.03 -7.10
N PHE A 196 13.06 15.41 -5.89
CA PHE A 196 12.94 16.79 -5.43
C PHE A 196 14.02 17.71 -6.00
N ASP A 197 14.93 17.20 -6.83
CA ASP A 197 16.00 17.98 -7.45
C ASP A 197 15.70 18.34 -8.91
N GLN A 198 14.76 17.64 -9.55
CA GLN A 198 14.43 17.82 -10.97
C GLN A 198 12.92 17.75 -11.22
N PRO A 199 12.36 18.68 -12.03
CA PRO A 199 10.94 18.62 -12.36
C PRO A 199 10.63 17.34 -13.14
N LEU A 200 9.54 16.67 -12.79
CA LEU A 200 9.00 15.56 -13.58
C LEU A 200 8.48 16.04 -14.94
N PHE A 201 7.93 17.25 -14.99
CA PHE A 201 7.41 17.90 -16.20
C PHE A 201 7.52 19.42 -16.09
N GLY A 202 7.59 20.08 -17.25
CA GLY A 202 7.79 21.52 -17.32
C GLY A 202 9.17 21.95 -16.80
N THR A 203 9.34 23.26 -16.58
CA THR A 203 10.61 23.85 -16.14
C THR A 203 10.61 24.22 -14.65
N SER A 204 9.43 24.32 -14.03
CA SER A 204 9.30 24.69 -12.62
C SER A 204 9.25 23.46 -11.72
N LEU A 205 10.33 23.24 -10.96
CA LEU A 205 10.44 22.19 -9.96
C LEU A 205 9.30 22.24 -8.93
N ALA A 206 9.04 23.43 -8.38
CA ALA A 206 8.01 23.62 -7.37
C ALA A 206 6.62 23.26 -7.89
N LEU A 207 6.27 23.71 -9.11
CA LEU A 207 4.98 23.41 -9.71
C LEU A 207 4.84 21.92 -10.03
N SER A 208 5.90 21.31 -10.59
CA SER A 208 5.90 19.87 -10.91
C SER A 208 5.70 19.00 -9.68
N ASN A 209 6.42 19.30 -8.59
CA ASN A 209 6.28 18.59 -7.31
C ASN A 209 4.89 18.81 -6.70
N PHE A 210 4.37 20.04 -6.72
CA PHE A 210 3.03 20.33 -6.21
C PHE A 210 1.96 19.52 -6.94
N VAL A 211 1.93 19.56 -8.27
CA VAL A 211 0.94 18.84 -9.07
C VAL A 211 1.05 17.33 -8.88
N THR A 212 2.27 16.79 -8.79
CA THR A 212 2.50 15.36 -8.55
C THR A 212 1.99 14.91 -7.19
N ILE A 213 2.38 15.59 -6.11
CA ILE A 213 1.95 15.26 -4.74
C ILE A 213 0.43 15.42 -4.62
N PHE A 214 -0.13 16.50 -5.17
CA PHE A 214 -1.56 16.74 -5.15
C PHE A 214 -2.34 15.70 -5.96
N GLY A 215 -1.83 15.31 -7.13
CA GLY A 215 -2.43 14.26 -7.97
C GLY A 215 -2.46 12.90 -7.25
N LEU A 216 -1.35 12.50 -6.63
CA LEU A 216 -1.28 11.27 -5.84
C LEU A 216 -2.20 11.31 -4.61
N ALA A 217 -2.20 12.43 -3.87
CA ALA A 217 -3.08 12.61 -2.72
C ALA A 217 -4.57 12.56 -3.13
N SER A 218 -4.91 13.15 -4.28
CA SER A 218 -6.26 13.12 -4.84
C SER A 218 -6.68 11.71 -5.24
N LEU A 219 -5.81 10.96 -5.94
CA LEU A 219 -6.07 9.56 -6.29
C LEU A 219 -6.32 8.71 -5.04
N MET A 220 -5.46 8.86 -4.02
CA MET A 220 -5.62 8.17 -2.74
C MET A 220 -6.92 8.55 -2.03
N GLY A 221 -7.28 9.84 -2.03
CA GLY A 221 -8.53 10.34 -1.46
C GLY A 221 -9.75 9.76 -2.16
N VAL A 222 -9.77 9.73 -3.50
CA VAL A 222 -10.86 9.15 -4.30
C VAL A 222 -11.00 7.65 -4.02
N LEU A 223 -9.90 6.89 -4.00
CA LEU A 223 -9.94 5.46 -3.70
C LEU A 223 -10.38 5.19 -2.25
N CYS A 224 -9.87 5.95 -1.28
CA CYS A 224 -10.33 5.89 0.11
C CYS A 224 -11.83 6.13 0.19
N ALA A 225 -12.31 7.15 -0.55
CA ALA A 225 -13.71 7.49 -0.58
C ALA A 225 -14.54 6.35 -1.17
N ALA A 226 -14.13 5.80 -2.33
CA ALA A 226 -14.80 4.69 -2.99
C ALA A 226 -14.89 3.44 -2.10
N PHE A 227 -13.77 2.97 -1.53
CA PHE A 227 -13.76 1.79 -0.66
C PHE A 227 -14.56 1.99 0.62
N SER A 228 -14.52 3.19 1.21
CA SER A 228 -15.27 3.51 2.45
C SER A 228 -16.77 3.64 2.19
N LEU A 229 -17.16 4.26 1.07
CA LEU A 229 -18.56 4.38 0.64
C LEU A 229 -19.14 3.01 0.36
N LEU A 230 -18.46 2.20 -0.46
CA LEU A 230 -18.87 0.83 -0.74
C LEU A 230 -19.05 0.06 0.57
N ASN A 231 -18.09 0.14 1.50
CA ASN A 231 -18.20 -0.52 2.79
C ASN A 231 -19.42 -0.09 3.60
N ASN A 232 -19.64 1.21 3.70
CA ASN A 232 -20.73 1.75 4.49
C ASN A 232 -22.12 1.48 3.87
N LEU A 233 -22.21 1.36 2.54
CA LEU A 233 -23.42 0.92 1.84
C LEU A 233 -23.79 -0.53 2.22
N PHE A 234 -22.81 -1.44 2.15
CA PHE A 234 -23.01 -2.83 2.57
C PHE A 234 -23.30 -2.95 4.07
N TYR A 235 -22.64 -2.14 4.91
CA TYR A 235 -22.92 -2.08 6.35
C TYR A 235 -24.38 -1.70 6.63
N LYS A 236 -24.88 -0.64 5.98
CA LYS A 236 -26.28 -0.20 6.11
C LYS A 236 -27.25 -1.28 5.63
N HIS A 237 -26.93 -1.96 4.53
CA HIS A 237 -27.74 -3.05 4.00
C HIS A 237 -27.78 -4.26 4.96
N ASN A 238 -26.64 -4.64 5.56
CA ASN A 238 -26.56 -5.74 6.51
C ASN A 238 -27.31 -5.43 7.82
N LEU A 239 -27.24 -4.19 8.30
CA LEU A 239 -28.05 -3.71 9.43
C LEU A 239 -29.56 -3.83 9.15
N LYS A 240 -30.01 -3.37 7.97
CA LYS A 240 -31.43 -3.46 7.57
C LYS A 240 -31.94 -4.90 7.50
N LYS A 241 -31.09 -5.86 7.12
CA LYS A 241 -31.43 -7.28 7.05
C LYS A 241 -31.35 -8.01 8.39
N GLY A 242 -31.07 -7.31 9.49
CA GLY A 242 -30.90 -7.92 10.82
C GLY A 242 -29.68 -8.83 10.93
N LYS A 243 -28.75 -8.79 9.95
CA LYS A 243 -27.52 -9.60 9.96
C LYS A 243 -26.48 -9.07 10.95
N LEU A 244 -26.68 -7.86 11.45
CA LEU A 244 -25.83 -7.19 12.42
C LEU A 244 -26.70 -6.73 13.60
N VAL A 245 -26.25 -7.03 14.81
CA VAL A 245 -26.86 -6.51 16.04
C VAL A 245 -26.08 -5.27 16.45
N LEU A 246 -26.76 -4.13 16.58
CA LEU A 246 -26.17 -2.93 17.14
C LEU A 246 -25.85 -3.19 18.61
N THR A 247 -24.58 -3.30 18.97
CA THR A 247 -24.18 -3.29 20.38
C THR A 247 -24.49 -1.93 20.98
N THR A 248 -25.07 -1.90 22.18
CA THR A 248 -25.64 -0.74 22.90
C THR A 248 -24.79 0.53 22.93
N ASN A 249 -23.47 0.44 22.75
CA ASN A 249 -22.57 1.60 22.65
C ASN A 249 -22.59 2.31 21.28
N GLN A 250 -23.31 1.80 20.28
CA GLN A 250 -23.43 2.38 18.93
C GLN A 250 -24.81 3.01 18.66
N CYS A 251 -25.73 3.00 19.64
CA CYS A 251 -27.06 3.59 19.53
C CYS A 251 -27.09 5.13 19.65
N GLN A 252 -25.95 5.80 19.75
CA GLN A 252 -25.91 7.26 19.67
C GLN A 252 -25.97 7.70 18.19
N CYS A 253 -27.08 8.32 17.81
CA CYS A 253 -27.29 9.07 16.56
C CYS A 253 -27.77 8.29 15.32
N LEU A 254 -28.66 7.31 15.47
CA LEU A 254 -29.58 6.93 14.39
C LEU A 254 -31.01 6.97 14.96
N ASN A 255 -31.67 8.11 14.74
CA ASN A 255 -33.04 8.45 15.13
C ASN A 255 -33.25 8.89 16.59
N CYS A 256 -33.22 10.20 16.82
CA CYS A 256 -34.02 10.84 17.87
C CYS A 256 -35.51 10.68 17.53
N ALA A 257 -36.05 9.48 17.70
CA ALA A 257 -37.49 9.19 17.65
C ALA A 257 -37.81 7.85 18.35
N CYS A 258 -37.09 7.49 19.42
CA CYS A 258 -37.48 6.37 20.28
C CYS A 258 -37.43 6.81 21.73
N GLN A 259 -38.61 7.15 22.24
CA GLN A 259 -38.83 7.71 23.57
C GLN A 259 -38.64 6.69 24.70
N HIS A 260 -38.37 5.41 24.43
CA HIS A 260 -38.16 4.38 25.46
C HIS A 260 -37.01 3.43 25.06
N CYS A 261 -35.80 3.70 25.52
CA CYS A 261 -34.76 2.66 25.62
C CYS A 261 -34.65 2.26 27.09
N ALA A 262 -35.35 1.20 27.46
CA ALA A 262 -35.16 0.52 28.73
C ALA A 262 -33.74 -0.09 28.73
N CYS A 263 -32.93 0.36 29.68
CA CYS A 263 -31.56 -0.12 29.90
C CYS A 263 -31.65 -1.49 30.60
N LEU A 264 -31.68 -2.59 29.83
CA LEU A 264 -31.53 -3.94 30.39
C LEU A 264 -30.05 -4.29 30.46
N SER A 265 -29.48 -4.17 31.67
CA SER A 265 -28.19 -4.77 31.99
C SER A 265 -28.36 -6.28 32.07
N GLN A 266 -27.76 -7.04 31.15
CA GLN A 266 -27.64 -8.48 31.31
C GLN A 266 -26.30 -8.81 32.00
N LYS A 267 -26.41 -9.21 33.26
CA LYS A 267 -25.42 -10.03 33.97
C LYS A 267 -25.22 -11.34 33.20
N ARG A 268 -23.95 -11.73 33.00
CA ARG A 268 -23.55 -13.05 32.51
C ARG A 268 -23.79 -14.09 33.61
N VAL A 269 -24.40 -15.22 33.23
CA VAL A 269 -24.18 -16.54 33.84
C VAL A 269 -23.22 -17.28 32.91
#